data_AF-A0A1H1LXQ5-F1
#
_entry.id   AF-A0A1H1LXQ5-F1
#
_cell.length_a   1.000
_cell.length_b   1.000
_cell.length_c   1.000
_cell.angle_alpha   90.00
_cell.angle_beta   90.00
_cell.angle_gamma   90.00
#
_symmetry.space_group_name_H-M   'P 1'
#
loop_
_entity.id
_entity.type
_entity.pdbx_description
1 polymer ?
#
loop_
_entity_poly.entity_id
_entity_poly.type
_entity_poly.pdbx_seq_one_letter_code
_entity_poly.pdbx_strand_id
1 'polypeptide(L)'
;MRATVSEVALGRVLAWLRWAGRDLTPDLERAALQAMADSVAEGSTDLFGACMQRLQAGGELAAADRRAPPGSQCPAASVAPPLRRGSIGYGEY
;
A
#
# COMPACT_ATOMS: atom_id res chain seq x y z
N MET A 1 -6.60 18.56 16.75
CA MET A 1 -7.47 18.22 15.60
C MET A 1 -7.46 16.70 15.45
N ARG A 2 -8.62 16.06 15.28
CA ARG A 2 -8.66 14.63 14.89
C ARG A 2 -8.49 14.55 13.38
N ALA A 3 -7.64 13.64 12.91
CA ALA A 3 -7.47 13.41 11.49
C ALA A 3 -8.77 12.85 10.89
N THR A 4 -9.09 13.26 9.66
CA THR A 4 -10.25 12.73 8.92
C THR A 4 -9.98 11.31 8.44
N VAL A 5 -11.04 10.57 8.09
CA VAL A 5 -10.90 9.21 7.52
C VAL A 5 -10.06 9.24 6.24
N SER A 6 -10.21 10.28 5.42
CA SER A 6 -9.43 10.48 4.19
C SER A 6 -7.95 10.75 4.46
N GLU A 7 -7.62 11.53 5.48
CA GLU A 7 -6.22 11.78 5.90
C GLU A 7 -5.56 10.50 6.41
N VAL A 8 -6.28 9.71 7.21
CA VAL A 8 -5.79 8.40 7.69
C VAL A 8 -5.58 7.44 6.53
N ALA A 9 -6.52 7.39 5.58
CA ALA A 9 -6.41 6.56 4.39
C ALA A 9 -5.22 6.98 3.50
N LEU A 10 -5.04 8.28 3.27
CA LEU A 10 -3.90 8.81 2.52
C LEU A 10 -2.57 8.47 3.20
N GLY A 11 -2.48 8.66 4.52
CA GLY A 11 -1.30 8.29 5.29
C GLY A 11 -0.96 6.80 5.14
N ARG A 12 -1.97 5.92 5.10
CA ARG A 12 -1.78 4.48 4.84
C ARG A 12 -1.30 4.20 3.43
N VAL A 13 -1.83 4.88 2.41
CA VAL A 13 -1.37 4.75 1.02
C VAL A 13 0.09 5.14 0.90
N LEU A 14 0.47 6.32 1.40
CA LEU A 14 1.85 6.81 1.34
C LEU A 14 2.82 5.91 2.14
N ALA A 15 2.41 5.45 3.31
CA ALA A 15 3.19 4.49 4.10
C ALA A 15 3.37 3.16 3.36
N TRP A 16 2.32 2.66 2.71
CA TRP A 16 2.39 1.44 1.90
C TRP A 16 3.34 1.62 0.71
N LEU A 17 3.26 2.75 0.00
CA LEU A 17 4.17 3.04 -1.13
C LEU A 17 5.63 3.03 -0.70
N ARG A 18 5.92 3.69 0.43
CA ARG A 18 7.28 3.74 0.98
C ARG A 18 7.74 2.37 1.48
N TRP A 19 6.86 1.61 2.12
CA TRP A 19 7.15 0.23 2.51
C TRP A 19 7.39 -0.69 1.30
N ALA A 20 6.69 -0.43 0.19
CA ALA A 20 6.86 -1.11 -1.09
C ALA A 20 8.20 -0.80 -1.79
N GLY A 21 9.08 0.00 -1.16
CA GLY A 21 10.37 0.41 -1.73
C GLY A 21 10.26 1.48 -2.81
N ARG A 22 9.11 2.17 -2.90
CA ARG A 22 8.89 3.25 -3.86
C ARG A 22 9.29 4.57 -3.23
N ASP A 23 10.10 5.34 -3.96
CA ASP A 23 10.36 6.72 -3.61
C ASP A 23 9.10 7.56 -3.83
N LEU A 24 8.71 8.33 -2.81
CA LEU A 24 7.61 9.28 -2.88
C LEU A 24 8.06 10.52 -3.66
N THR A 25 7.99 10.43 -4.98
CA THR A 25 8.22 11.58 -5.85
C THR A 25 7.03 12.54 -5.79
N PRO A 26 7.23 13.84 -6.08
CA PRO A 26 6.12 14.80 -6.12
C PRO A 26 5.00 14.41 -7.09
N ASP A 27 5.34 13.73 -8.18
CA ASP A 27 4.35 13.22 -9.14
C ASP A 27 3.52 12.06 -8.55
N LEU A 28 4.16 11.13 -7.85
CA LEU A 28 3.46 10.01 -7.20
C LEU A 28 2.60 10.51 -6.03
N GLU A 29 3.07 11.49 -5.27
CA GLU A 29 2.29 12.14 -4.21
C GLU A 29 1.07 12.87 -4.79
N ARG A 30 1.25 13.62 -5.90
CA ARG A 30 0.15 14.26 -6.61
C ARG A 30 -0.87 13.23 -7.10
N ALA A 31 -0.40 12.12 -7.68
CA ALA A 31 -1.28 11.05 -8.15
C ALA A 31 -2.07 10.41 -6.99
N ALA A 32 -1.42 10.17 -5.85
CA ALA A 32 -2.07 9.61 -4.67
C ALA A 32 -3.12 10.58 -4.08
N LEU A 33 -2.82 11.88 -4.06
CA LEU A 33 -3.76 12.92 -3.64
C LEU A 33 -4.97 13.01 -4.58
N GLN A 34 -4.74 12.99 -5.90
CA GLN A 34 -5.82 13.02 -6.89
C GLN A 34 -6.70 11.78 -6.78
N ALA A 35 -6.10 10.59 -6.72
CA ALA A 35 -6.83 9.33 -6.57
C ALA A 35 -7.64 9.28 -5.26
N MET A 36 -7.13 9.89 -4.18
CA MET A 36 -7.86 10.04 -2.93
C MET A 36 -9.04 11.00 -3.07
N ALA A 37 -8.84 12.16 -3.71
CA ALA A 37 -9.91 13.13 -3.95
C ALA A 37 -11.05 12.52 -4.77
N ASP A 38 -10.73 11.79 -5.84
CA ASP A 38 -11.70 11.10 -6.68
C ASP A 38 -12.46 10.02 -5.89
N SER A 39 -11.75 9.25 -5.06
CA SER A 39 -12.36 8.22 -4.20
C SER A 39 -13.33 8.80 -3.17
N VAL A 40 -13.04 9.99 -2.65
CA VAL A 40 -13.91 10.72 -1.73
C VAL A 40 -15.12 11.29 -2.47
N ALA A 41 -14.91 11.89 -3.65
CA ALA A 41 -15.99 12.47 -4.47
C ALA A 41 -17.02 11.42 -4.90
N GLU A 42 -16.58 10.19 -5.17
CA GLU A 42 -17.45 9.07 -5.51
C GLU A 42 -18.11 8.40 -4.29
N GLY A 43 -17.77 8.82 -3.07
CA GLY A 43 -18.33 8.26 -1.85
C GLY A 43 -17.89 6.81 -1.58
N SER A 44 -16.69 6.43 -2.00
CA SER A 44 -16.18 5.08 -1.76
C SER A 44 -16.12 4.76 -0.26
N THR A 45 -16.66 3.60 0.12
CA THR A 45 -16.60 3.11 1.51
C THR A 45 -15.19 2.62 1.89
N ASP A 46 -14.41 2.16 0.91
CA ASP A 46 -12.99 1.81 1.06
C ASP A 46 -12.11 2.76 0.26
N LEU A 47 -11.69 3.85 0.92
CA LEU A 47 -10.83 4.87 0.32
C LEU A 47 -9.43 4.33 0.00
N PHE A 48 -8.91 3.38 0.79
CA PHE A 48 -7.59 2.81 0.56
C PHE A 48 -7.58 1.93 -0.69
N GLY A 49 -8.50 0.97 -0.77
CA GLY A 49 -8.62 0.07 -1.90
C GLY A 49 -8.91 0.82 -3.21
N ALA A 50 -9.85 1.77 -3.18
CA ALA A 50 -10.19 2.58 -4.34
C ALA A 50 -9.01 3.44 -4.84
N CYS A 51 -8.28 4.08 -3.92
CA CYS A 51 -7.08 4.85 -4.27
C CYS A 51 -5.98 3.95 -4.88
N MET A 52 -5.72 2.79 -4.27
CA MET A 52 -4.73 1.84 -4.79
C MET A 52 -5.10 1.31 -6.18
N GLN A 53 -6.36 0.99 -6.43
CA GLN A 53 -6.82 0.55 -7.76
C GLN A 53 -6.64 1.64 -8.82
N ARG A 54 -6.94 2.90 -8.48
CA ARG A 54 -6.70 4.04 -9.38
C ARG A 54 -5.22 4.24 -9.69
N LEU A 55 -4.36 4.16 -8.68
CA LEU A 55 -2.91 4.26 -8.86
C LEU A 55 -2.35 3.13 -9.73
N GLN A 56 -2.92 1.93 -9.63
CA GLN A 56 -2.60 0.80 -10.51
C GLN A 56 -3.07 1.05 -11.95
N ALA A 57 -4.32 1.46 -12.12
CA ALA A 57 -4.92 1.73 -13.43
C ALA A 57 -4.24 2.89 -14.17
N GLY A 58 -3.81 3.93 -13.44
CA GLY A 58 -3.08 5.07 -13.99
C GLY A 58 -1.64 4.77 -14.40
N GLY A 59 -1.11 3.58 -14.11
CA GLY A 59 0.25 3.20 -14.46
C GLY A 59 1.35 3.90 -13.65
N GLU A 60 0.99 4.79 -12.72
CA GLU A 60 1.92 5.50 -11.82
C GLU A 60 2.72 4.52 -10.97
N LEU A 61 2.09 3.41 -10.56
CA LEU A 61 2.80 2.36 -9.84
C LEU A 61 3.82 1.64 -10.72
N ALA A 62 3.48 1.35 -11.97
CA ALA A 62 4.41 0.73 -12.92
C ALA A 62 5.52 1.70 -13.37
N ALA A 63 5.27 3.01 -13.34
CA ALA A 63 6.27 4.04 -13.58
C ALA A 63 7.25 4.15 -12.40
N ALA A 64 6.74 4.10 -11.17
CA ALA A 64 7.57 4.06 -9.96
C ALA A 64 8.46 2.81 -9.91
N ASP A 65 7.92 1.64 -10.28
CA ASP A 65 8.68 0.38 -10.30
C ASP A 65 9.81 0.38 -11.33
N ARG A 66 9.67 1.11 -12.45
CA ARG A 66 10.73 1.29 -13.45
C ARG A 66 11.84 2.24 -13.01
N ARG A 67 11.55 3.18 -12.11
CA ARG A 67 12.53 4.13 -11.55
C ARG A 67 13.26 3.58 -10.34
N ALA A 68 12.73 2.53 -9.73
CA ALA A 68 13.33 1.86 -8.60
C ALA A 68 14.69 1.23 -9.01
N PRO A 69 15.79 1.48 -8.28
CA PRO A 69 17.06 0.80 -8.53
C PRO A 69 16.91 -0.73 -8.39
N PRO A 70 17.68 -1.52 -9.16
CA PRO A 70 17.64 -2.98 -9.04
C PRO A 70 18.05 -3.40 -7.62
N GLY A 71 17.07 -3.83 -6.82
CA GLY A 71 17.25 -4.23 -5.42
C GLY A 71 16.34 -3.51 -4.40
N SER A 72 15.64 -2.44 -4.78
CA SER A 72 14.62 -1.80 -3.93
C SER A 72 13.20 -2.32 -4.15
N GLN A 73 13.03 -3.28 -5.05
CA GLN A 73 11.85 -4.13 -5.05
C GLN A 73 11.79 -4.81 -3.67
N CYS A 74 10.68 -4.69 -2.95
CA CYS A 74 10.45 -5.49 -1.76
C CYS A 74 10.95 -6.92 -2.01
N PRO A 75 11.65 -7.55 -1.06
CA PRO A 75 11.99 -8.97 -1.20
C PRO A 75 10.67 -9.69 -1.46
N ALA A 76 10.54 -10.21 -2.67
CA ALA A 76 9.34 -10.90 -3.12
C ALA A 76 9.13 -12.08 -2.19
N ALA A 77 8.26 -11.91 -1.17
CA ALA A 77 7.76 -12.97 -0.29
C ALA A 77 8.76 -14.09 0.00
N SER A 78 10.05 -13.78 0.21
CA SER A 78 11.10 -14.77 0.31
C SER A 78 11.34 -15.00 1.77
N VAL A 79 10.91 -16.17 2.22
CA VAL A 79 11.03 -16.70 3.58
C VAL A 79 9.99 -16.14 4.55
N ALA A 80 8.71 -16.34 4.25
CA ALA A 80 7.86 -16.84 5.32
C ALA A 80 8.39 -18.25 5.64
N PRO A 81 8.97 -18.54 6.83
CA PRO A 81 9.25 -19.91 7.20
C PRO A 81 7.94 -20.69 7.05
N PRO A 82 7.96 -21.94 6.56
CA PRO A 82 6.73 -22.72 6.45
C PRO A 82 6.06 -22.71 7.82
N LEU A 83 4.88 -22.08 7.91
CA LEU A 83 4.06 -22.07 9.11
C LEU A 83 3.71 -23.53 9.41
N ARG A 84 4.56 -24.21 10.19
CA ARG A 84 4.25 -25.51 10.77
C ARG A 84 3.23 -25.27 11.85
N ARG A 85 1.97 -25.18 11.44
CA ARG A 85 0.79 -25.08 12.31
C ARG A 85 0.51 -26.44 12.95
N GLY A 86 1.50 -26.98 13.65
CA GLY A 86 1.45 -28.26 14.33
C GLY A 86 2.29 -28.19 15.59
N SER A 87 1.68 -28.57 16.71
CA SER A 87 2.19 -28.58 18.10
C SER A 87 1.98 -27.31 18.94
N ILE A 88 0.74 -26.80 18.99
CA ILE A 88 0.24 -26.40 20.33
C ILE A 88 -0.23 -27.70 20.98
N GLY A 89 0.71 -28.37 21.63
CA GLY A 89 0.42 -29.49 22.50
C GLY A 89 -0.35 -28.97 23.71
N TYR A 90 -1.67 -28.92 23.60
CA TYR A 90 -2.49 -29.11 24.78
C TYR A 90 -2.28 -30.57 25.16
N GLY A 91 -1.28 -30.80 26.02
CA GLY A 91 -1.11 -32.08 26.68
C GLY A 91 -2.38 -32.38 27.45
N GLU A 92 -2.89 -33.59 27.29
CA GLU A 92 -3.83 -34.16 28.25
C GLU A 92 -3.04 -34.39 29.54
N TYR A 93 -3.18 -33.45 30.49
CA TYR A 93 -3.01 -33.67 31.92
C TYR A 93 -4.12 -32.92 32.64
#